data_AF-S7Q4A9-F1
#
_entry.id   AF-S7Q4A9-F1
#
_cell.length_a   1.000
_cell.length_b   1.000
_cell.length_c   1.000
_cell.angle_alpha   90.00
_cell.angle_beta   90.00
_cell.angle_gamma   90.00
#
_symmetry.space_group_name_H-M   'P 1'
#
loop_
_entity.id
_entity.type
_entity.pdbx_description
1 polymer ?
#
loop_
_entity_poly.entity_id
_entity_poly.type
_entity_poly.pdbx_seq_one_letter_code
_entity_poly.pdbx_strand_id
1 'polypeptide(L)'
;MDELETIGFIPNGGRIYYLNRSQPPLFIHMLSSYVTATNDTTILERALPLAERELQWWLDNRSVNVTSPYTQQTHTMYHYAVKNSAPRPESYLTDYLTANDPTLETPLNETERDALYAELASGAETGWDYSSRWTAQPFAGGSNNTNPILRSLNVRNTVPICLNSILYKAHSLLADLYTASNGTAKSLADSHRAAATALRSGILDLHWDPSKLAFYDFNLTSSSRNALFSAATFYPLWSGIIPDEALGDQSKAFGMFAALNLVLNRYNGTFPVTFLETGLQWDAPNAWPPHQYIALEALRNLPSNLTSNSLPSPSSGQSTFSLIPSGQLGLEESELPGQPILGSSSNATKTGSKADINTLSGTIVNGGNATEGEGWAAALQRELANRYFAGALCSWYATGGSIPGILPRLSEQELNITQSVNNTGNMFEKFSNNNIDSAGSGGEYTVQAGFGWTNGVVLWIASNYGKVLVAPQCPSLLAEQNTKSGAKSGAVMVRPVPGAIVVALVSLVMRVLL
;
A
#
# COMPACT_ATOMS: atom_id res chain seq x y z
N MET A 1 15.28 17.25 -5.82
CA MET A 1 15.72 18.66 -5.71
C MET A 1 15.61 19.37 -7.05
N ASP A 2 16.27 18.88 -8.11
CA ASP A 2 16.20 19.47 -9.46
C ASP A 2 14.76 19.68 -9.97
N GLU A 3 13.85 18.72 -9.72
CA GLU A 3 12.43 18.85 -10.07
C GLU A 3 11.74 20.02 -9.31
N LEU A 4 12.03 20.21 -8.03
CA LEU A 4 11.51 21.34 -7.24
C LEU A 4 12.09 22.69 -7.71
N GLU A 5 13.30 22.70 -8.24
CA GLU A 5 13.92 23.91 -8.80
C GLU A 5 13.35 24.29 -10.16
N THR A 6 13.11 23.30 -11.01
CA THR A 6 12.75 23.52 -12.43
C THR A 6 11.26 23.51 -12.68
N ILE A 7 10.49 22.69 -11.94
CA ILE A 7 9.05 22.46 -12.13
C ILE A 7 8.24 23.09 -10.98
N GLY A 8 8.84 23.19 -9.79
CA GLY A 8 8.19 23.79 -8.61
C GLY A 8 7.46 22.79 -7.70
N PHE A 9 7.34 21.53 -8.12
CA PHE A 9 6.84 20.40 -7.33
C PHE A 9 7.48 19.10 -7.86
N ILE A 10 7.33 17.99 -7.13
CA ILE A 10 7.78 16.68 -7.60
C ILE A 10 6.65 16.04 -8.42
N PRO A 11 6.79 15.85 -9.73
CA PRO A 11 5.78 15.20 -10.55
C PRO A 11 5.68 13.72 -10.21
N ASN A 12 4.56 13.09 -10.58
CA ASN A 12 4.32 11.65 -10.41
C ASN A 12 5.48 10.77 -10.94
N GLY A 13 6.13 11.21 -12.02
CA GLY A 13 7.39 10.65 -12.50
C GLY A 13 8.07 11.57 -13.50
N GLY A 14 9.28 11.19 -13.96
CA GLY A 14 10.12 11.98 -14.87
C GLY A 14 9.64 12.01 -16.34
N ARG A 15 8.38 12.37 -16.59
CA ARG A 15 7.77 12.46 -17.93
C ARG A 15 6.89 13.71 -18.04
N ILE A 16 6.84 14.31 -19.24
CA ILE A 16 6.11 15.57 -19.49
C ILE A 16 4.61 15.45 -19.18
N TYR A 17 3.98 14.31 -19.42
CA TYR A 17 2.56 14.09 -19.15
C TYR A 17 2.21 13.97 -17.65
N TYR A 18 3.20 14.02 -16.76
CA TYR A 18 3.02 14.10 -15.31
C TYR A 18 3.10 15.53 -14.75
N LEU A 19 3.36 16.55 -15.58
CA LEU A 19 3.47 17.94 -15.12
C LEU A 19 2.16 18.56 -14.61
N ASN A 20 1.05 17.81 -14.60
CA ASN A 20 -0.22 18.23 -13.99
C ASN A 20 -0.49 17.60 -12.61
N ARG A 21 0.34 16.66 -12.13
CA ARG A 21 0.07 15.91 -10.90
C ARG A 21 1.32 15.43 -10.18
N SER A 22 1.25 15.37 -8.85
CA SER A 22 2.33 14.88 -8.00
C SER A 22 2.17 13.39 -7.66
N GLN A 23 2.69 12.98 -6.51
CA GLN A 23 2.51 11.69 -5.84
C GLN A 23 2.61 11.91 -4.31
N PRO A 24 2.35 10.90 -3.45
CA PRO A 24 2.52 11.04 -2.00
C PRO A 24 3.89 11.68 -1.62
N PRO A 25 3.91 12.83 -0.90
CA PRO A 25 5.12 13.67 -0.82
C PRO A 25 6.12 13.18 0.22
N LEU A 26 7.12 12.42 -0.25
CA LEU A 26 8.14 11.80 0.59
C LEU A 26 9.50 12.51 0.56
N PHE A 27 9.66 13.64 -0.15
CA PHE A 27 10.98 14.28 -0.28
C PHE A 27 11.58 14.71 1.07
N ILE A 28 10.79 15.32 1.96
CA ILE A 28 11.27 15.68 3.30
C ILE A 28 11.62 14.44 4.15
N HIS A 29 10.87 13.34 3.96
CA HIS A 29 11.18 12.06 4.60
C HIS A 29 12.51 11.49 4.12
N MET A 30 12.75 11.52 2.80
CA MET A 30 14.02 11.11 2.19
C MET A 30 15.19 12.00 2.66
N LEU A 31 14.98 13.31 2.73
CA LEU A 31 15.98 14.26 3.22
C LEU A 31 16.38 13.97 4.67
N SER A 32 15.40 13.79 5.55
CA SER A 32 15.65 13.44 6.94
C SER A 32 16.37 12.10 7.08
N SER A 33 15.96 11.10 6.29
CA SER A 33 16.61 9.78 6.27
C SER A 33 18.07 9.87 5.80
N TYR A 34 18.35 10.66 4.76
CA TYR A 34 19.70 10.91 4.27
C TYR A 34 20.58 11.53 5.36
N VAL A 35 20.14 12.66 5.95
CA VAL A 35 20.92 13.36 6.99
C VAL A 35 21.16 12.46 8.19
N THR A 36 20.15 11.70 8.62
CA THR A 36 20.29 10.74 9.74
C THR A 36 21.32 9.65 9.43
N ALA A 37 21.37 9.16 8.19
CA ALA A 37 22.27 8.09 7.80
C ALA A 37 23.71 8.56 7.56
N THR A 38 23.91 9.78 7.07
CA THR A 38 25.22 10.29 6.62
C THR A 38 25.84 11.30 7.59
N ASN A 39 25.05 11.91 8.48
CA ASN A 39 25.38 13.13 9.23
C ASN A 39 25.79 14.32 8.36
N ASP A 40 25.52 14.27 7.05
CA ASP A 40 25.83 15.35 6.12
C ASP A 40 24.75 16.43 6.18
N THR A 41 24.99 17.49 6.94
CA THR A 41 24.11 18.65 7.03
C THR A 41 24.34 19.68 5.94
N THR A 42 25.39 19.54 5.11
CA THR A 42 25.69 20.52 4.05
C THR A 42 24.62 20.53 2.95
N ILE A 43 23.97 19.38 2.74
CA ILE A 43 22.82 19.25 1.83
C ILE A 43 21.66 20.17 2.21
N LEU A 44 21.53 20.55 3.49
CA LEU A 44 20.39 21.33 4.01
C LEU A 44 20.36 22.75 3.47
N GLU A 45 21.52 23.34 3.11
CA GLU A 45 21.57 24.67 2.50
C GLU A 45 20.74 24.75 1.21
N ARG A 46 20.84 23.70 0.38
CA ARG A 46 20.03 23.57 -0.84
C ARG A 46 18.63 23.04 -0.55
N ALA A 47 18.52 22.07 0.36
CA ALA A 47 17.31 21.28 0.50
C ALA A 47 16.19 21.98 1.29
N LEU A 48 16.51 22.79 2.32
CA LEU A 48 15.48 23.43 3.15
C LEU A 48 14.57 24.39 2.36
N PRO A 49 15.08 25.31 1.52
CA PRO A 49 14.23 26.15 0.69
C PRO A 49 13.33 25.37 -0.29
N LEU A 50 13.79 24.20 -0.73
CA LEU A 50 13.02 23.33 -1.64
C LEU A 50 11.94 22.53 -0.90
N ALA A 51 12.21 22.13 0.34
CA ALA A 51 11.22 21.51 1.22
C ALA A 51 10.04 22.46 1.49
N GLU A 52 10.34 23.74 1.76
CA GLU A 52 9.31 24.77 1.89
C GLU A 52 8.49 24.94 0.61
N ARG A 53 9.16 24.93 -0.55
CA ARG A 53 8.49 25.03 -1.84
C ARG A 53 7.52 23.87 -2.10
N GLU A 54 7.92 22.65 -1.76
CA GLU A 54 7.04 21.48 -1.88
C GLU A 54 5.81 21.63 -0.97
N LEU A 55 5.99 21.97 0.31
CA LEU A 55 4.88 22.14 1.26
C LEU A 55 3.94 23.29 0.84
N GLN A 56 4.49 24.41 0.36
CA GLN A 56 3.71 25.52 -0.18
C GLN A 56 2.89 25.09 -1.39
N TRP A 57 3.45 24.26 -2.29
CA TRP A 57 2.69 23.73 -3.43
C TRP A 57 1.50 22.88 -2.96
N TRP A 58 1.68 22.01 -1.96
CA TRP A 58 0.57 21.22 -1.39
C TRP A 58 -0.48 22.12 -0.73
N LEU A 59 -0.06 23.17 -0.02
CA LEU A 59 -0.97 24.15 0.57
C LEU A 59 -1.78 24.86 -0.51
N ASP A 60 -1.14 25.37 -1.55
CA ASP A 60 -1.80 26.17 -2.60
C ASP A 60 -2.73 25.34 -3.49
N ASN A 61 -2.37 24.08 -3.76
CA ASN A 61 -3.00 23.28 -4.80
C ASN A 61 -3.86 22.13 -4.28
N ARG A 62 -3.68 21.74 -3.02
CA ARG A 62 -4.24 20.49 -2.47
C ARG A 62 -4.80 20.64 -1.06
N SER A 63 -4.84 21.85 -0.50
CA SER A 63 -5.50 22.09 0.79
C SER A 63 -7.01 22.31 0.65
N VAL A 64 -7.74 21.94 1.69
CA VAL A 64 -9.18 22.13 1.83
C VAL A 64 -9.52 22.38 3.30
N ASN A 65 -10.38 23.35 3.57
CA ASN A 65 -10.91 23.58 4.92
C ASN A 65 -12.12 22.69 5.17
N VAL A 66 -12.07 21.89 6.22
CA VAL A 66 -13.11 20.91 6.57
C VAL A 66 -13.62 21.21 7.97
N THR A 67 -14.91 21.51 8.08
CA THR A 67 -15.57 21.63 9.39
C THR A 67 -16.02 20.25 9.84
N SER A 68 -15.44 19.78 10.95
CA SER A 68 -15.74 18.47 11.51
C SER A 68 -17.21 18.39 11.95
N PRO A 69 -17.97 17.37 11.50
CA PRO A 69 -19.31 17.12 12.03
C PRO A 69 -19.26 16.63 13.49
N TYR A 70 -18.11 16.17 13.98
CA TYR A 70 -17.94 15.56 15.29
C TYR A 70 -17.65 16.58 16.39
N THR A 71 -16.80 17.58 16.11
CA THR A 71 -16.36 18.59 17.09
C THR A 71 -16.76 20.02 16.73
N GLN A 72 -17.27 20.24 15.51
CA GLN A 72 -17.53 21.57 14.93
C GLN A 72 -16.29 22.44 14.72
N GLN A 73 -15.07 21.89 14.88
CA GLN A 73 -13.83 22.60 14.56
C GLN A 73 -13.54 22.56 13.06
N THR A 74 -13.00 23.64 12.52
CA THR A 74 -12.53 23.69 11.13
C THR A 74 -11.03 23.41 11.08
N HIS A 75 -10.65 22.42 10.27
CA HIS A 75 -9.25 22.02 10.06
C HIS A 75 -8.87 22.24 8.60
N THR A 76 -7.64 22.72 8.36
CA THR A 76 -7.04 22.69 7.03
C THR A 76 -6.44 21.31 6.81
N MET A 77 -7.02 20.56 5.88
CA MET A 77 -6.61 19.21 5.50
C MET A 77 -6.20 19.18 4.02
N TYR A 78 -5.68 18.05 3.56
CA TYR A 78 -5.20 17.88 2.20
C TYR A 78 -5.90 16.74 1.48
N HIS A 79 -6.16 16.92 0.18
CA HIS A 79 -6.74 15.93 -0.72
C HIS A 79 -6.03 15.90 -2.07
N TYR A 80 -6.16 14.79 -2.82
CA TYR A 80 -5.66 14.71 -4.19
C TYR A 80 -6.71 15.29 -5.15
N ALA A 81 -6.32 16.26 -5.97
CA ALA A 81 -7.25 17.07 -6.75
C ALA A 81 -6.66 17.56 -8.07
N VAL A 82 -6.36 16.62 -8.96
CA VAL A 82 -5.78 16.91 -10.27
C VAL A 82 -6.81 17.61 -11.16
N LYS A 83 -6.40 18.73 -11.75
CA LYS A 83 -7.17 19.39 -12.81
C LYS A 83 -6.85 18.70 -14.14
N ASN A 84 -7.81 17.95 -14.68
CA ASN A 84 -7.67 17.23 -15.93
C ASN A 84 -9.06 17.03 -16.56
N SER A 85 -9.15 17.16 -17.88
CA SER A 85 -10.41 17.02 -18.63
C SER A 85 -10.25 16.12 -19.86
N ALA A 86 -9.19 15.32 -19.91
CA ALA A 86 -8.87 14.45 -21.03
C ALA A 86 -8.30 13.12 -20.55
N PRO A 87 -8.37 12.05 -21.36
CA PRO A 87 -7.68 10.79 -21.05
C PRO A 87 -6.20 11.03 -20.72
N ARG A 88 -5.69 10.36 -19.68
CA ARG A 88 -4.26 10.40 -19.35
C ARG A 88 -3.44 9.89 -20.54
N PRO A 89 -2.38 10.61 -20.99
CA PRO A 89 -1.62 10.18 -22.16
C PRO A 89 -1.03 8.76 -22.05
N GLU A 90 -0.62 8.33 -20.85
CA GLU A 90 -0.04 7.00 -20.63
C GLU A 90 -1.08 5.86 -20.58
N SER A 91 -2.36 6.19 -20.37
CA SER A 91 -3.49 5.24 -20.29
C SER A 91 -4.64 5.65 -21.22
N TYR A 92 -4.32 6.31 -22.35
CA TYR A 92 -5.32 7.04 -23.16
C TYR A 92 -6.52 6.18 -23.56
N LEU A 93 -6.26 4.98 -24.11
CA LEU A 93 -7.32 4.08 -24.56
C LEU A 93 -8.18 3.59 -23.39
N THR A 94 -7.55 3.25 -22.26
CA THR A 94 -8.25 2.76 -21.06
C THR A 94 -9.17 3.84 -20.51
N ASP A 95 -8.66 5.05 -20.27
CA ASP A 95 -9.45 6.18 -19.78
C ASP A 95 -10.58 6.53 -20.76
N TYR A 96 -10.28 6.57 -22.06
CA TYR A 96 -11.27 6.85 -23.09
C TYR A 96 -12.40 5.82 -23.07
N LEU A 97 -12.09 4.53 -23.00
CA LEU A 97 -13.10 3.46 -22.94
C LEU A 97 -13.86 3.50 -21.62
N THR A 98 -13.23 3.84 -20.50
CA THR A 98 -13.93 4.00 -19.21
C THR A 98 -15.01 5.10 -19.27
N ALA A 99 -14.71 6.20 -19.95
CA ALA A 99 -15.66 7.30 -20.15
C ALA A 99 -16.69 7.05 -21.26
N ASN A 100 -16.29 6.40 -22.35
CA ASN A 100 -17.04 6.29 -23.62
C ASN A 100 -17.42 4.86 -24.01
N ASP A 101 -17.51 3.94 -23.05
CA ASP A 101 -17.88 2.55 -23.32
C ASP A 101 -19.22 2.50 -24.10
N PRO A 102 -19.22 2.03 -25.36
CA PRO A 102 -20.40 2.05 -26.22
C PRO A 102 -21.47 1.06 -25.77
N THR A 103 -21.16 0.17 -24.82
CA THR A 103 -22.09 -0.82 -24.28
C THR A 103 -22.96 -0.27 -23.14
N LEU A 104 -22.70 0.95 -22.68
CA LEU A 104 -23.42 1.57 -21.58
C LEU A 104 -24.83 1.98 -21.99
N GLU A 105 -25.81 1.59 -21.18
CA GLU A 105 -27.21 2.01 -21.35
C GLU A 105 -27.39 3.52 -21.21
N THR A 106 -26.56 4.17 -20.37
CA THR A 106 -26.57 5.63 -20.15
C THR A 106 -25.16 6.20 -20.36
N PRO A 107 -24.88 6.77 -21.54
CA PRO A 107 -23.62 7.46 -21.81
C PRO A 107 -23.41 8.69 -20.91
N LEU A 108 -22.16 8.99 -20.57
CA LEU A 108 -21.83 10.23 -19.85
C LEU A 108 -21.95 11.43 -20.79
N ASN A 109 -22.48 12.53 -20.27
CA ASN A 109 -22.37 13.83 -20.93
C ASN A 109 -20.93 14.39 -20.84
N GLU A 110 -20.65 15.51 -21.51
CA GLU A 110 -19.31 16.11 -21.57
C GLU A 110 -18.76 16.47 -20.19
N THR A 111 -19.56 17.16 -19.37
CA THR A 111 -19.18 17.54 -18.00
C THR A 111 -18.87 16.33 -17.12
N GLU A 112 -19.65 15.25 -17.25
CA GLU A 112 -19.44 14.01 -16.51
C GLU A 112 -18.16 13.28 -16.95
N ARG A 113 -17.85 13.28 -18.25
CA ARG A 113 -16.59 12.72 -18.76
C ARG A 113 -15.38 13.50 -18.27
N ASP A 114 -15.44 14.83 -18.33
CA ASP A 114 -14.37 15.70 -17.84
C ASP A 114 -14.13 15.48 -16.34
N ALA A 115 -15.21 15.40 -15.55
CA ALA A 115 -15.13 15.08 -14.14
C ALA A 115 -14.48 13.70 -13.91
N LEU A 116 -14.87 12.67 -14.66
CA LEU A 116 -14.29 11.34 -14.56
C LEU A 116 -12.80 11.31 -14.92
N TYR A 117 -12.36 12.05 -15.95
CA TYR A 117 -10.94 12.17 -16.28
C TYR A 117 -10.13 12.88 -15.17
N ALA A 118 -10.74 13.84 -14.46
CA ALA A 118 -10.15 14.44 -13.27
C ALA A 118 -10.00 13.42 -12.12
N GLU A 119 -11.02 12.58 -11.90
CA GLU A 119 -10.96 11.52 -10.89
C GLU A 119 -9.91 10.45 -11.24
N LEU A 120 -9.83 10.02 -12.50
CA LEU A 120 -8.83 9.05 -12.97
C LEU A 120 -7.40 9.59 -12.77
N ALA A 121 -7.15 10.85 -13.14
CA ALA A 121 -5.85 11.49 -12.94
C ALA A 121 -5.53 11.72 -11.45
N SER A 122 -6.54 12.05 -10.63
CA SER A 122 -6.37 12.18 -9.18
C SER A 122 -6.10 10.83 -8.52
N GLY A 123 -6.72 9.76 -9.00
CA GLY A 123 -6.44 8.38 -8.59
C GLY A 123 -4.97 8.03 -8.79
N ALA A 124 -4.39 8.40 -9.94
CA ALA A 124 -2.96 8.23 -10.21
C ALA A 124 -2.06 9.10 -9.30
N GLU A 125 -2.49 10.31 -8.94
CA GLU A 125 -1.77 11.16 -7.97
C GLU A 125 -1.72 10.55 -6.57
N THR A 126 -2.73 9.74 -6.20
CA THR A 126 -2.73 9.08 -4.89
C THR A 126 -1.66 7.99 -4.75
N GLY A 127 -1.11 7.52 -5.88
CA GLY A 127 -0.30 6.31 -5.98
C GLY A 127 -1.09 5.01 -5.79
N TRP A 128 -2.43 5.07 -5.70
CA TRP A 128 -3.34 3.93 -5.52
C TRP A 128 -4.35 3.85 -6.68
N ASP A 129 -3.87 3.92 -7.92
CA ASP A 129 -4.65 3.80 -9.17
C ASP A 129 -4.81 2.33 -9.59
N TYR A 130 -5.95 1.66 -9.38
CA TYR A 130 -7.13 2.13 -8.68
C TYR A 130 -7.49 1.19 -7.53
N SER A 131 -8.35 1.69 -6.65
CA SER A 131 -8.83 1.02 -5.44
C SER A 131 -10.29 1.39 -5.20
N SER A 132 -11.04 0.42 -4.69
CA SER A 132 -12.39 0.59 -4.14
C SER A 132 -12.45 1.67 -3.05
N ARG A 133 -11.33 1.92 -2.36
CA ARG A 133 -11.14 2.99 -1.38
C ARG A 133 -11.60 4.37 -1.89
N TRP A 134 -11.44 4.62 -3.19
CA TRP A 134 -11.73 5.92 -3.80
C TRP A 134 -13.12 6.03 -4.39
N THR A 135 -14.00 5.05 -4.19
CA THR A 135 -15.19 4.88 -5.02
C THR A 135 -16.46 5.06 -4.19
N ALA A 136 -17.49 5.64 -4.81
CA ALA A 136 -18.82 5.74 -4.22
C ALA A 136 -19.59 4.41 -4.26
N GLN A 137 -19.19 3.48 -5.14
CA GLN A 137 -19.82 2.17 -5.31
C GLN A 137 -18.75 1.05 -5.32
N PRO A 138 -18.18 0.71 -4.15
CA PRO A 138 -17.01 -0.19 -4.05
C PRO A 138 -17.27 -1.65 -4.46
N PHE A 139 -18.52 -2.03 -4.66
CA PHE A 139 -18.93 -3.37 -5.11
C PHE A 139 -19.35 -3.43 -6.58
N ALA A 140 -19.32 -2.31 -7.31
CA ALA A 140 -19.81 -2.24 -8.68
C ALA A 140 -18.95 -3.07 -9.66
N GLY A 141 -19.60 -3.85 -10.52
CA GLY A 141 -18.92 -4.60 -11.60
C GLY A 141 -18.20 -5.90 -11.19
N GLY A 142 -17.95 -6.10 -9.90
CA GLY A 142 -17.25 -7.29 -9.39
C GLY A 142 -15.81 -7.42 -9.93
N SER A 143 -15.17 -8.58 -9.73
CA SER A 143 -13.73 -8.73 -9.98
C SER A 143 -13.32 -8.80 -11.46
N ASN A 144 -14.28 -9.01 -12.38
CA ASN A 144 -14.02 -9.23 -13.80
C ASN A 144 -14.48 -8.07 -14.70
N ASN A 145 -15.18 -7.08 -14.15
CA ASN A 145 -15.62 -5.90 -14.88
C ASN A 145 -15.36 -4.65 -14.03
N THR A 146 -14.18 -4.06 -14.20
CA THR A 146 -13.72 -2.92 -13.39
C THR A 146 -14.30 -1.58 -13.85
N ASN A 147 -14.93 -1.52 -15.03
CA ASN A 147 -15.42 -0.26 -15.57
C ASN A 147 -16.52 0.41 -14.69
N PRO A 148 -17.54 -0.31 -14.19
CA PRO A 148 -18.55 0.28 -13.31
C PRO A 148 -17.98 0.91 -12.02
N ILE A 149 -17.02 0.25 -11.37
CA ILE A 149 -16.39 0.79 -10.16
C ILE A 149 -15.52 2.02 -10.47
N LEU A 150 -14.74 2.01 -11.56
CA LEU A 150 -13.94 3.16 -11.99
C LEU A 150 -14.79 4.39 -12.32
N ARG A 151 -15.98 4.19 -12.90
CA ARG A 151 -16.93 5.29 -13.17
C ARG A 151 -17.57 5.88 -11.91
N SER A 152 -17.35 5.26 -10.75
CA SER A 152 -17.82 5.74 -9.45
C SER A 152 -16.72 6.38 -8.59
N LEU A 153 -15.54 6.64 -9.15
CA LEU A 153 -14.45 7.32 -8.44
C LEU A 153 -14.91 8.68 -7.89
N ASN A 154 -14.43 8.99 -6.68
CA ASN A 154 -14.71 10.20 -5.90
C ASN A 154 -13.46 10.62 -5.10
N VAL A 155 -12.29 10.53 -5.75
CA VAL A 155 -10.98 10.81 -5.17
C VAL A 155 -10.92 12.25 -4.67
N ARG A 156 -11.38 13.20 -5.50
CA ARG A 156 -11.26 14.64 -5.19
C ARG A 156 -12.13 15.09 -4.02
N ASN A 157 -13.18 14.34 -3.68
CA ASN A 157 -13.99 14.58 -2.49
C ASN A 157 -13.60 13.69 -1.31
N THR A 158 -12.43 13.04 -1.37
CA THR A 158 -11.89 12.24 -0.27
C THR A 158 -10.68 12.93 0.31
N VAL A 159 -10.71 13.24 1.60
CA VAL A 159 -9.55 13.66 2.39
C VAL A 159 -8.85 12.38 2.85
N PRO A 160 -7.68 12.02 2.30
CA PRO A 160 -7.08 10.73 2.57
C PRO A 160 -6.25 10.76 3.85
N ILE A 161 -6.42 9.75 4.72
CA ILE A 161 -5.65 9.66 5.96
C ILE A 161 -4.15 9.53 5.69
N CYS A 162 -3.77 8.82 4.63
CA CYS A 162 -2.36 8.61 4.26
C CYS A 162 -1.64 9.92 3.89
N LEU A 163 -2.26 10.78 3.06
CA LEU A 163 -1.66 12.06 2.64
C LEU A 163 -1.43 12.99 3.83
N ASN A 164 -2.47 13.14 4.67
CA ASN A 164 -2.41 14.02 5.83
C ASN A 164 -1.39 13.52 6.86
N SER A 165 -1.23 12.20 7.02
CA SER A 165 -0.19 11.61 7.87
C SER A 165 1.22 11.87 7.34
N ILE A 166 1.44 11.73 6.02
CA ILE A 166 2.72 12.02 5.37
C ILE A 166 3.11 13.50 5.58
N LEU A 167 2.17 14.42 5.37
CA LEU A 167 2.40 15.86 5.53
C LEU A 167 2.61 16.26 7.00
N TYR A 168 1.87 15.66 7.93
CA TYR A 168 2.12 15.80 9.37
C TYR A 168 3.57 15.44 9.71
N LYS A 169 4.02 14.28 9.24
CA LYS A 169 5.38 13.80 9.49
C LYS A 169 6.40 14.67 8.78
N ALA A 170 6.12 15.13 7.56
CA ALA A 170 6.99 16.05 6.82
C ALA A 170 7.24 17.34 7.59
N HIS A 171 6.20 17.98 8.14
CA HIS A 171 6.37 19.16 9.00
C HIS A 171 7.20 18.85 10.25
N SER A 172 6.94 17.72 10.91
CA SER A 172 7.70 17.31 12.10
C SER A 172 9.20 17.13 11.78
N LEU A 173 9.51 16.42 10.70
CA LEU A 173 10.88 16.18 10.24
C LEU A 173 11.57 17.47 9.80
N LEU A 174 10.86 18.37 9.12
CA LEU A 174 11.42 19.65 8.67
C LEU A 174 11.77 20.55 9.85
N ALA A 175 10.97 20.55 10.93
CA ALA A 175 11.32 21.25 12.16
C ALA A 175 12.63 20.73 12.79
N ASP A 176 12.85 19.41 12.76
CA ASP A 176 14.06 18.79 13.26
C ASP A 176 15.27 19.13 12.39
N LEU A 177 15.12 19.12 11.05
CA LEU A 177 16.17 19.51 10.11
C LEU A 177 16.58 20.99 10.28
N TYR A 178 15.63 21.89 10.51
CA TYR A 178 15.95 23.29 10.85
C TYR A 178 16.71 23.40 12.16
N THR A 179 16.33 22.62 13.17
CA THR A 179 17.04 22.58 14.45
C THR A 179 18.49 22.09 14.27
N ALA A 180 18.72 21.13 13.36
CA ALA A 180 20.04 20.63 13.02
C ALA A 180 20.90 21.63 12.21
N SER A 181 20.29 22.57 11.48
CA SER A 181 20.97 23.52 10.57
C SER A 181 21.63 24.73 11.26
N ASN A 182 22.41 24.54 12.32
CA ASN A 182 23.10 25.60 13.10
C ASN A 182 22.17 26.56 13.89
N GLY A 183 20.88 26.24 14.06
CA GLY A 183 20.01 26.85 15.08
C GLY A 183 19.49 28.28 14.83
N THR A 184 19.88 28.93 13.73
CA THR A 184 19.41 30.30 13.39
C THR A 184 17.97 30.34 12.86
N ALA A 185 17.39 29.20 12.51
CA ALA A 185 16.05 29.05 11.95
C ALA A 185 14.97 28.62 12.96
N LYS A 186 15.12 28.96 14.25
CA LYS A 186 14.21 28.53 15.33
C LYS A 186 12.74 28.86 15.04
N SER A 187 12.45 30.03 14.50
CA SER A 187 11.08 30.45 14.17
C SER A 187 10.43 29.60 13.08
N LEU A 188 11.21 29.09 12.12
CA LEU A 188 10.73 28.18 11.08
C LEU A 188 10.45 26.79 11.67
N ALA A 189 11.36 26.29 12.52
CA ALA A 189 11.14 25.04 13.25
C ALA A 189 9.86 25.09 14.10
N ASP A 190 9.64 26.18 14.83
CA ASP A 190 8.45 26.36 15.67
C ASP A 190 7.17 26.49 14.83
N SER A 191 7.23 27.15 13.67
CA SER A 191 6.12 27.23 12.71
C SER A 191 5.71 25.84 12.20
N HIS A 192 6.67 24.98 11.84
CA HIS A 192 6.36 23.62 11.40
C HIS A 192 5.87 22.71 12.53
N ARG A 193 6.37 22.87 13.76
CA ARG A 193 5.79 22.17 14.92
C ARG A 193 4.33 22.56 15.14
N ALA A 194 3.98 23.83 14.96
CA ALA A 194 2.60 24.30 15.03
C ALA A 194 1.74 23.71 13.90
N ALA A 195 2.25 23.69 12.66
CA ALA A 195 1.56 23.07 11.51
C ALA A 195 1.34 21.55 11.72
N ALA A 196 2.35 20.83 12.20
CA ALA A 196 2.22 19.42 12.58
C ALA A 196 1.18 19.23 13.70
N THR A 197 1.17 20.08 14.71
CA THR A 197 0.17 20.02 15.80
C THR A 197 -1.25 20.22 15.27
N ALA A 198 -1.46 21.19 14.38
CA ALA A 198 -2.76 21.44 13.74
C ALA A 198 -3.22 20.25 12.89
N LEU A 199 -2.33 19.69 12.07
CA LEU A 199 -2.62 18.49 11.27
C LEU A 199 -2.93 17.27 12.15
N ARG A 200 -2.18 17.05 13.23
CA ARG A 200 -2.48 15.97 14.20
C ARG A 200 -3.90 16.11 14.76
N SER A 201 -4.31 17.34 15.10
CA SER A 201 -5.66 17.63 15.60
C SER A 201 -6.72 17.24 14.56
N GLY A 202 -6.58 17.71 13.32
CA GLY A 202 -7.50 17.37 12.23
C GLY A 202 -7.53 15.87 11.90
N ILE A 203 -6.38 15.19 11.96
CA ILE A 203 -6.29 13.73 11.79
C ILE A 203 -7.11 13.00 12.85
N LEU A 204 -6.91 13.30 14.13
CA LEU A 204 -7.62 12.64 15.22
C LEU A 204 -9.12 12.98 15.24
N ASP A 205 -9.49 14.18 14.81
CA ASP A 205 -10.89 14.59 14.74
C ASP A 205 -11.64 13.91 13.58
N LEU A 206 -11.13 14.09 12.36
CA LEU A 206 -11.86 13.70 11.15
C LEU A 206 -11.75 12.20 10.84
N HIS A 207 -10.64 11.55 11.17
CA HIS A 207 -10.33 10.21 10.64
C HIS A 207 -10.42 9.08 11.66
N TRP A 208 -10.21 9.36 12.94
CA TRP A 208 -10.20 8.33 13.98
C TRP A 208 -11.61 7.95 14.42
N ASP A 209 -11.95 6.66 14.34
CA ASP A 209 -13.17 6.13 14.93
C ASP A 209 -12.83 5.37 16.23
N PRO A 210 -13.14 5.92 17.41
CA PRO A 210 -12.80 5.31 18.70
C PRO A 210 -13.58 4.03 18.99
N SER A 211 -14.74 3.82 18.34
CA SER A 211 -15.54 2.60 18.51
C SER A 211 -14.98 1.43 17.71
N LYS A 212 -14.43 1.73 16.53
CA LYS A 212 -13.82 0.77 15.62
C LYS A 212 -12.31 0.60 15.82
N LEU A 213 -11.71 1.48 16.64
CA LEU A 213 -10.27 1.54 16.88
C LEU A 213 -9.47 1.57 15.59
N ALA A 214 -9.89 2.37 14.61
CA ALA A 214 -9.24 2.46 13.30
C ALA A 214 -9.38 3.85 12.70
N PHE A 215 -8.48 4.16 11.77
CA PHE A 215 -8.53 5.39 10.98
C PHE A 215 -9.14 5.13 9.60
N TYR A 216 -10.00 6.05 9.17
CA TYR A 216 -10.66 6.03 7.86
C TYR A 216 -10.41 7.33 7.11
N ASP A 217 -10.56 7.31 5.79
CA ASP A 217 -10.60 8.56 5.03
C ASP A 217 -11.86 9.36 5.38
N PHE A 218 -11.82 10.69 5.21
CA PHE A 218 -13.00 11.53 5.41
C PHE A 218 -13.59 11.93 4.05
N ASN A 219 -14.88 11.72 3.85
CA ASN A 219 -15.57 12.00 2.59
C ASN A 219 -16.31 13.33 2.68
N LEU A 220 -15.92 14.28 1.83
CA LEU A 220 -16.46 15.64 1.78
C LEU A 220 -17.90 15.70 1.26
N THR A 221 -18.31 14.75 0.41
CA THR A 221 -19.67 14.68 -0.13
C THR A 221 -20.68 14.32 0.97
N SER A 222 -20.35 13.32 1.78
CA SER A 222 -21.22 12.84 2.87
C SER A 222 -20.98 13.55 4.20
N SER A 223 -19.90 14.34 4.32
CA SER A 223 -19.41 14.89 5.57
C SER A 223 -19.29 13.82 6.66
N SER A 224 -18.64 12.71 6.34
CA SER A 224 -18.48 11.57 7.25
C SER A 224 -17.22 10.75 6.94
N ARG A 225 -16.73 10.00 7.92
CA ARG A 225 -15.70 8.96 7.71
C ARG A 225 -16.20 7.92 6.71
N ASN A 226 -15.33 7.51 5.80
CA ASN A 226 -15.57 6.39 4.90
C ASN A 226 -15.77 5.09 5.71
N ALA A 227 -16.61 4.19 5.21
CA ALA A 227 -16.84 2.88 5.83
C ALA A 227 -15.75 1.85 5.45
N LEU A 228 -14.96 2.10 4.40
CA LEU A 228 -14.01 1.14 3.87
C LEU A 228 -12.70 1.11 4.67
N PHE A 229 -12.40 -0.06 5.25
CA PHE A 229 -11.13 -0.32 5.92
C PHE A 229 -10.03 -0.69 4.92
N SER A 230 -8.86 -0.06 5.05
CA SER A 230 -7.70 -0.32 4.18
C SER A 230 -6.39 -0.22 4.96
N ALA A 231 -5.29 -0.65 4.32
CA ALA A 231 -3.93 -0.49 4.85
C ALA A 231 -3.56 0.96 5.20
N ALA A 232 -4.32 1.94 4.72
CA ALA A 232 -4.13 3.35 5.06
C ALA A 232 -4.29 3.64 6.56
N THR A 233 -5.01 2.79 7.32
CA THR A 233 -5.20 2.94 8.76
C THR A 233 -3.88 2.98 9.54
N PHE A 234 -2.79 2.42 9.00
CA PHE A 234 -1.49 2.37 9.66
C PHE A 234 -0.65 3.64 9.46
N TYR A 235 -1.00 4.53 8.52
CA TYR A 235 -0.20 5.72 8.21
C TYR A 235 -0.08 6.71 9.39
N PRO A 236 -1.13 7.00 10.17
CA PRO A 236 -1.01 7.85 11.35
C PRO A 236 -0.06 7.24 12.38
N LEU A 237 -0.18 5.94 12.64
CA LEU A 237 0.65 5.20 13.59
C LEU A 237 2.11 5.15 13.13
N TRP A 238 2.37 4.91 11.86
CA TRP A 238 3.70 5.02 11.23
C TRP A 238 4.30 6.43 11.38
N SER A 239 3.45 7.46 11.34
CA SER A 239 3.88 8.85 11.53
C SER A 239 4.08 9.21 13.01
N GLY A 240 3.70 8.34 13.95
CA GLY A 240 3.79 8.55 15.40
C GLY A 240 2.52 9.14 16.05
N ILE A 241 1.40 9.18 15.33
CA ILE A 241 0.10 9.61 15.87
C ILE A 241 -0.61 8.40 16.46
N ILE A 242 -0.53 8.24 17.77
CA ILE A 242 -1.28 7.24 18.53
C ILE A 242 -2.42 7.95 19.28
N PRO A 243 -3.69 7.51 19.12
CA PRO A 243 -4.83 8.04 19.89
C PRO A 243 -4.65 7.87 21.40
N ASP A 244 -5.06 8.87 22.19
CA ASP A 244 -4.80 8.91 23.63
C ASP A 244 -5.48 7.76 24.37
N GLU A 245 -6.66 7.31 23.92
CA GLU A 245 -7.35 6.15 24.48
C GLU A 245 -6.60 4.83 24.27
N ALA A 246 -5.79 4.72 23.21
CA ALA A 246 -4.95 3.55 22.98
C ALA A 246 -3.67 3.61 23.81
N LEU A 247 -3.17 4.81 24.12
CA LEU A 247 -2.00 5.01 24.98
C LEU A 247 -2.23 4.59 26.44
N GLY A 248 -3.49 4.52 26.88
CA GLY A 248 -3.88 4.11 28.23
C GLY A 248 -4.37 2.66 28.34
N ASP A 249 -4.52 1.92 27.23
CA ASP A 249 -5.21 0.63 27.21
C ASP A 249 -4.58 -0.34 26.21
N GLN A 250 -3.92 -1.36 26.73
CA GLN A 250 -3.26 -2.42 25.95
C GLN A 250 -4.22 -3.14 25.00
N SER A 251 -5.48 -3.32 25.38
CA SER A 251 -6.48 -4.01 24.55
C SER A 251 -6.91 -3.14 23.38
N LYS A 252 -7.04 -1.82 23.60
CA LYS A 252 -7.31 -0.86 22.53
C LYS A 252 -6.12 -0.70 21.59
N ALA A 253 -4.90 -0.70 22.13
CA ALA A 253 -3.67 -0.70 21.34
C ALA A 253 -3.61 -1.90 20.40
N PHE A 254 -3.91 -3.10 20.91
CA PHE A 254 -4.04 -4.31 20.08
C PHE A 254 -5.20 -4.21 19.07
N GLY A 255 -6.35 -3.65 19.47
CA GLY A 255 -7.52 -3.50 18.61
C GLY A 255 -7.24 -2.77 17.28
N MET A 256 -6.29 -1.82 17.27
CA MET A 256 -5.83 -1.14 16.04
C MET A 256 -5.09 -2.07 15.06
N PHE A 257 -4.56 -3.20 15.54
CA PHE A 257 -3.81 -4.19 14.77
C PHE A 257 -4.51 -5.55 14.71
N ALA A 258 -5.73 -5.67 15.23
CA ALA A 258 -6.47 -6.93 15.23
C ALA A 258 -6.69 -7.47 13.80
N ALA A 259 -6.92 -6.58 12.82
CA ALA A 259 -7.01 -6.96 11.40
C ALA A 259 -5.70 -7.57 10.85
N LEU A 260 -4.54 -7.10 11.32
CA LEU A 260 -3.24 -7.66 10.94
C LEU A 260 -3.09 -9.07 11.53
N ASN A 261 -3.43 -9.24 12.82
CA ASN A 261 -3.47 -10.55 13.46
C ASN A 261 -4.39 -11.52 12.72
N LEU A 262 -5.62 -11.10 12.38
CA LEU A 262 -6.55 -11.87 11.57
C LEU A 262 -5.91 -12.33 10.26
N VAL A 263 -5.25 -11.41 9.53
CA VAL A 263 -4.67 -11.75 8.23
C VAL A 263 -3.59 -12.82 8.36
N LEU A 264 -2.68 -12.70 9.32
CA LEU A 264 -1.58 -13.65 9.51
C LEU A 264 -2.07 -15.05 9.90
N ASN A 265 -3.19 -15.14 10.63
CA ASN A 265 -3.82 -16.40 11.03
C ASN A 265 -4.67 -17.02 9.92
N ARG A 266 -5.27 -16.20 9.04
CA ARG A 266 -6.26 -16.63 8.04
C ARG A 266 -5.69 -16.88 6.65
N TYR A 267 -4.85 -15.99 6.15
CA TYR A 267 -4.37 -16.01 4.77
C TYR A 267 -2.91 -16.44 4.69
N ASN A 268 -2.50 -17.05 3.58
CA ASN A 268 -1.14 -17.57 3.42
C ASN A 268 -0.11 -16.50 3.02
N GLY A 269 -0.55 -15.38 2.45
CA GLY A 269 0.28 -14.25 2.06
C GLY A 269 0.32 -13.17 3.13
N THR A 270 0.60 -11.93 2.73
CA THR A 270 0.82 -10.78 3.63
C THR A 270 -0.33 -9.76 3.56
N PHE A 271 -0.32 -8.78 4.45
CA PHE A 271 -1.41 -7.80 4.62
C PHE A 271 -1.89 -7.16 3.29
N PRO A 272 -3.15 -7.39 2.87
CA PRO A 272 -3.67 -6.87 1.61
C PRO A 272 -4.02 -5.37 1.72
N VAL A 273 -4.24 -4.72 0.58
CA VAL A 273 -4.59 -3.29 0.55
C VAL A 273 -5.97 -3.01 1.17
N THR A 274 -6.96 -3.83 0.83
CA THR A 274 -8.33 -3.82 1.35
C THR A 274 -8.79 -5.27 1.58
N PHE A 275 -10.04 -5.46 1.98
CA PHE A 275 -10.68 -6.78 2.04
C PHE A 275 -11.71 -7.00 0.91
N LEU A 276 -11.69 -6.17 -0.14
CA LEU A 276 -12.62 -6.27 -1.27
C LEU A 276 -11.94 -6.80 -2.53
N GLU A 277 -12.52 -7.82 -3.16
CA GLU A 277 -12.01 -8.41 -4.41
C GLU A 277 -12.64 -7.74 -5.63
N THR A 278 -12.09 -6.61 -6.06
CA THR A 278 -12.67 -5.76 -7.12
C THR A 278 -12.04 -5.94 -8.50
N GLY A 279 -10.92 -6.67 -8.59
CA GLY A 279 -10.11 -6.75 -9.81
C GLY A 279 -9.22 -5.52 -10.06
N LEU A 280 -9.37 -4.47 -9.25
CA LEU A 280 -8.44 -3.34 -9.23
C LEU A 280 -7.14 -3.74 -8.50
N GLN A 281 -6.03 -3.07 -8.83
CA GLN A 281 -4.72 -3.50 -8.34
C GLN A 281 -4.42 -3.07 -6.89
N TRP A 282 -5.08 -2.04 -6.37
CA TRP A 282 -4.97 -1.58 -4.98
C TRP A 282 -6.16 -2.07 -4.13
N ASP A 283 -6.49 -3.34 -4.27
CA ASP A 283 -7.56 -4.04 -3.56
C ASP A 283 -7.16 -5.50 -3.31
N ALA A 284 -7.92 -6.22 -2.48
CA ALA A 284 -7.71 -7.65 -2.30
C ALA A 284 -7.76 -8.40 -3.66
N PRO A 285 -6.93 -9.43 -3.84
CA PRO A 285 -6.01 -10.01 -2.87
C PRO A 285 -4.60 -9.37 -2.88
N ASN A 286 -4.41 -8.21 -3.51
CA ASN A 286 -3.06 -7.66 -3.66
C ASN A 286 -2.53 -7.09 -2.35
N ALA A 287 -1.24 -7.30 -2.13
CA ALA A 287 -0.45 -6.71 -1.08
C ALA A 287 0.77 -5.99 -1.67
N TRP A 288 1.00 -4.76 -1.22
CA TRP A 288 2.06 -3.90 -1.76
C TRP A 288 3.17 -3.69 -0.73
N PRO A 289 4.45 -3.76 -1.14
CA PRO A 289 5.61 -3.58 -0.26
C PRO A 289 5.58 -2.33 0.62
N PRO A 290 5.22 -1.13 0.12
CA PRO A 290 5.17 0.07 0.97
C PRO A 290 4.21 -0.07 2.16
N HIS A 291 3.08 -0.77 2.00
CA HIS A 291 2.12 -0.98 3.10
C HIS A 291 2.65 -1.92 4.16
N GLN A 292 3.46 -2.91 3.78
CA GLN A 292 4.08 -3.83 4.73
C GLN A 292 5.10 -3.10 5.59
N TYR A 293 5.93 -2.25 4.97
CA TYR A 293 6.85 -1.36 5.68
C TYR A 293 6.11 -0.44 6.67
N ILE A 294 5.03 0.21 6.22
CA ILE A 294 4.25 1.13 7.05
C ILE A 294 3.59 0.41 8.22
N ALA A 295 3.03 -0.78 8.03
CA ALA A 295 2.45 -1.57 9.11
C ALA A 295 3.51 -2.02 10.13
N LEU A 296 4.70 -2.42 9.68
CA LEU A 296 5.82 -2.80 10.55
C LEU A 296 6.33 -1.62 11.38
N GLU A 297 6.52 -0.46 10.76
CA GLU A 297 6.93 0.75 11.50
C GLU A 297 5.81 1.27 12.42
N ALA A 298 4.54 1.15 12.03
CA ALA A 298 3.42 1.46 12.90
C ALA A 298 3.43 0.62 14.20
N LEU A 299 3.73 -0.68 14.10
CA LEU A 299 3.92 -1.55 15.27
C LEU A 299 5.13 -1.12 16.12
N ARG A 300 6.24 -0.71 15.47
CA ARG A 300 7.47 -0.25 16.15
C ARG A 300 7.29 1.05 16.92
N ASN A 301 6.38 1.92 16.48
CA ASN A 301 6.09 3.18 17.14
C ASN A 301 5.25 3.04 18.42
N LEU A 302 4.66 1.86 18.68
CA LEU A 302 3.90 1.66 19.91
C LEU A 302 4.82 1.60 21.14
N PRO A 303 4.47 2.29 22.24
CA PRO A 303 5.16 2.18 23.52
C PRO A 303 5.22 0.74 24.03
N SER A 304 6.39 0.30 24.52
CA SER A 304 6.63 -1.08 24.98
C SER A 304 5.75 -1.51 26.16
N ASN A 305 5.32 -0.57 27.00
CA ASN A 305 4.38 -0.83 28.09
C ASN A 305 2.98 -1.23 27.58
N LEU A 306 2.65 -0.95 26.32
CA LEU A 306 1.37 -1.34 25.71
C LEU A 306 1.46 -2.69 24.98
N THR A 307 2.67 -3.14 24.68
CA THR A 307 2.88 -4.22 23.73
C THR A 307 3.48 -5.50 24.31
N SER A 308 3.88 -5.48 25.58
CA SER A 308 4.66 -6.55 26.23
C SER A 308 3.84 -7.79 26.64
N ASN A 309 2.51 -7.70 26.66
CA ASN A 309 1.67 -8.87 26.95
C ASN A 309 1.67 -9.87 25.80
N SER A 310 1.28 -11.11 26.10
CA SER A 310 1.06 -12.16 25.11
C SER A 310 0.04 -11.75 24.05
N LEU A 311 0.24 -12.25 22.82
CA LEU A 311 -0.71 -12.09 21.71
C LEU A 311 -2.10 -12.61 22.10
N PRO A 312 -3.16 -11.77 22.02
CA PRO A 312 -4.52 -12.20 22.33
C PRO A 312 -4.97 -13.39 21.46
N SER A 313 -5.66 -14.34 22.08
CA SER A 313 -6.21 -15.53 21.43
C SER A 313 -7.74 -15.51 21.46
N PRO A 314 -8.42 -15.98 20.40
CA PRO A 314 -9.88 -16.05 20.38
C PRO A 314 -10.42 -17.09 21.37
N SER A 315 -11.69 -16.97 21.75
CA SER A 315 -12.34 -17.97 22.60
C SER A 315 -12.55 -19.29 21.85
N SER A 316 -12.72 -20.40 22.59
CA SER A 316 -12.94 -21.73 22.01
C SER A 316 -14.05 -21.73 20.97
N GLY A 317 -13.75 -22.23 19.76
CA GLY A 317 -14.68 -22.32 18.63
C GLY A 317 -14.73 -21.07 17.74
N GLN A 318 -14.18 -19.94 18.17
CA GLN A 318 -14.10 -18.70 17.39
C GLN A 318 -12.77 -18.60 16.65
N SER A 319 -12.76 -17.80 15.58
CA SER A 319 -11.54 -17.37 14.89
C SER A 319 -11.04 -16.04 15.46
N THR A 320 -9.85 -15.62 15.04
CA THR A 320 -9.29 -14.28 15.29
C THR A 320 -10.18 -13.14 14.80
N PHE A 321 -11.19 -13.39 13.96
CA PHE A 321 -12.20 -12.39 13.62
C PHE A 321 -12.96 -11.91 14.87
N SER A 322 -13.15 -12.75 15.87
CA SER A 322 -13.82 -12.35 17.12
C SER A 322 -13.03 -11.34 17.95
N LEU A 323 -11.75 -11.12 17.62
CA LEU A 323 -10.89 -10.12 18.25
C LEU A 323 -10.94 -8.75 17.54
N ILE A 324 -11.57 -8.70 16.36
CA ILE A 324 -11.73 -7.47 15.58
C ILE A 324 -12.76 -6.56 16.28
N PRO A 325 -12.44 -5.28 16.51
CA PRO A 325 -13.43 -4.33 17.02
C PRO A 325 -14.66 -4.26 16.11
N SER A 326 -15.84 -4.20 16.73
CA SER A 326 -17.12 -4.24 16.00
C SER A 326 -17.20 -3.19 14.90
N GLY A 327 -17.50 -3.62 13.67
CA GLY A 327 -17.63 -2.73 12.52
C GLY A 327 -16.32 -2.17 11.97
N GLN A 328 -15.16 -2.60 12.47
CA GLN A 328 -13.85 -2.13 12.01
C GLN A 328 -13.63 -2.42 10.52
N LEU A 329 -13.87 -3.65 10.08
CA LEU A 329 -13.70 -4.00 8.66
C LEU A 329 -14.86 -3.58 7.78
N GLY A 330 -16.01 -3.25 8.38
CA GLY A 330 -17.26 -3.00 7.64
C GLY A 330 -17.79 -4.24 6.91
N LEU A 331 -17.36 -5.44 7.30
CA LEU A 331 -17.68 -6.72 6.70
C LEU A 331 -17.98 -7.75 7.80
N GLU A 332 -18.94 -8.62 7.55
CA GLU A 332 -19.15 -9.83 8.33
C GLU A 332 -18.06 -10.87 8.02
N GLU A 333 -17.83 -11.81 8.95
CA GLU A 333 -16.77 -12.82 8.78
C GLU A 333 -16.95 -13.64 7.48
N SER A 334 -18.20 -13.93 7.11
CA SER A 334 -18.55 -14.67 5.89
C SER A 334 -18.32 -13.89 4.59
N GLU A 335 -18.18 -12.57 4.67
CA GLU A 335 -17.96 -11.68 3.52
C GLU A 335 -16.47 -11.51 3.21
N LEU A 336 -15.59 -11.88 4.13
CA LEU A 336 -14.15 -11.82 3.90
C LEU A 336 -13.72 -12.68 2.69
N PRO A 337 -12.65 -12.27 1.99
CA PRO A 337 -12.05 -13.06 0.92
C PRO A 337 -11.77 -14.50 1.37
N GLY A 338 -11.97 -15.46 0.46
CA GLY A 338 -11.65 -16.86 0.76
C GLY A 338 -10.14 -17.10 0.70
N GLN A 339 -9.64 -18.00 1.53
CA GLN A 339 -8.27 -18.53 1.39
C GLN A 339 -8.31 -19.87 0.66
N PRO A 340 -7.77 -19.98 -0.57
CA PRO A 340 -7.67 -21.25 -1.27
C PRO A 340 -6.85 -22.28 -0.47
N ILE A 341 -7.30 -23.54 -0.46
CA ILE A 341 -6.54 -24.65 0.11
C ILE A 341 -5.70 -25.29 -1.01
N LEU A 342 -4.38 -25.35 -0.80
CA LEU A 342 -3.46 -26.03 -1.71
C LEU A 342 -3.88 -27.49 -1.93
N GLY A 343 -3.95 -27.92 -3.20
CA GLY A 343 -4.40 -29.27 -3.53
C GLY A 343 -5.92 -29.49 -3.41
N SER A 344 -6.72 -28.42 -3.40
CA SER A 344 -8.19 -28.50 -3.41
C SER A 344 -8.78 -27.48 -4.40
N SER A 345 -9.99 -27.77 -4.91
CA SER A 345 -10.80 -26.78 -5.63
C SER A 345 -11.67 -25.92 -4.68
N SER A 346 -11.50 -26.09 -3.37
CA SER A 346 -12.27 -25.40 -2.33
C SER A 346 -11.42 -24.41 -1.55
N ASN A 347 -12.08 -23.36 -1.06
CA ASN A 347 -11.51 -22.45 -0.07
C ASN A 347 -11.63 -23.05 1.34
N ALA A 348 -10.80 -22.56 2.25
CA ALA A 348 -10.99 -22.73 3.68
C ALA A 348 -12.38 -22.24 4.10
N THR A 349 -12.88 -22.76 5.21
CA THR A 349 -14.15 -22.27 5.79
C THR A 349 -14.01 -20.79 6.08
N LYS A 350 -15.02 -19.99 5.71
CA LYS A 350 -14.95 -18.54 5.94
C LYS A 350 -15.14 -18.13 7.39
N THR A 351 -15.81 -18.97 8.19
CA THR A 351 -16.22 -18.64 9.56
C THR A 351 -15.80 -19.67 10.60
N GLY A 352 -15.73 -19.22 11.86
CA GLY A 352 -15.38 -20.04 13.02
C GLY A 352 -13.91 -20.44 13.07
N SER A 353 -13.50 -21.11 14.15
CA SER A 353 -12.08 -21.45 14.42
C SER A 353 -11.30 -22.09 13.26
N LYS A 354 -11.96 -22.85 12.38
CA LYS A 354 -11.33 -23.51 11.22
C LYS A 354 -11.01 -22.55 10.06
N ALA A 355 -11.47 -21.30 10.12
CA ALA A 355 -11.09 -20.26 9.18
C ALA A 355 -9.63 -19.82 9.35
N ASP A 356 -9.05 -20.02 10.54
CA ASP A 356 -7.68 -19.61 10.85
C ASP A 356 -6.71 -20.77 10.56
N ILE A 357 -6.42 -20.98 9.28
CA ILE A 357 -5.71 -22.17 8.80
C ILE A 357 -4.19 -22.13 9.05
N ASN A 358 -3.61 -20.98 9.39
CA ASN A 358 -2.18 -20.83 9.61
C ASN A 358 -1.76 -21.06 11.07
N THR A 359 -2.69 -21.42 11.95
CA THR A 359 -2.44 -21.71 13.36
C THR A 359 -1.85 -23.12 13.57
N LEU A 360 -0.57 -23.34 13.27
CA LEU A 360 0.08 -24.62 13.55
C LEU A 360 0.70 -24.63 14.95
N SER A 361 0.01 -25.26 15.93
CA SER A 361 0.55 -25.62 17.26
C SER A 361 1.42 -24.54 17.93
N GLY A 362 0.99 -23.27 17.85
CA GLY A 362 1.70 -22.13 18.45
C GLY A 362 2.61 -21.33 17.52
N THR A 363 2.63 -21.60 16.20
CA THR A 363 3.35 -20.79 15.21
C THR A 363 2.56 -20.61 13.92
N ILE A 364 2.67 -19.42 13.34
CA ILE A 364 2.13 -19.08 12.03
C ILE A 364 3.03 -19.64 10.93
N VAL A 365 2.45 -20.28 9.89
CA VAL A 365 3.22 -20.72 8.71
C VAL A 365 3.99 -19.54 8.12
N ASN A 366 5.31 -19.71 7.93
CA ASN A 366 6.20 -18.63 7.52
C ASN A 366 6.13 -17.40 8.45
N GLY A 367 6.00 -17.63 9.76
CA GLY A 367 5.94 -16.58 10.79
C GLY A 367 7.29 -16.20 11.42
N GLY A 368 8.41 -16.84 11.09
CA GLY A 368 9.69 -16.57 11.77
C GLY A 368 9.86 -17.35 13.08
N ASN A 369 10.98 -17.13 13.78
CA ASN A 369 11.30 -17.82 15.04
C ASN A 369 10.88 -16.98 16.26
N ALA A 370 9.90 -17.46 17.02
CA ALA A 370 9.43 -16.79 18.23
C ALA A 370 10.55 -16.62 19.25
N THR A 371 10.56 -15.48 19.92
CA THR A 371 11.48 -15.19 21.01
C THR A 371 10.78 -15.33 22.36
N GLU A 372 11.47 -15.90 23.36
CA GLU A 372 10.88 -16.14 24.67
C GLU A 372 10.45 -14.80 25.31
N GLY A 373 9.21 -14.76 25.80
CA GLY A 373 8.64 -13.55 26.42
C GLY A 373 8.33 -12.42 25.44
N GLU A 374 8.29 -12.69 24.13
CA GLU A 374 7.93 -11.65 23.16
C GLU A 374 6.50 -11.13 23.36
N GLY A 375 6.37 -9.82 23.36
CA GLY A 375 5.08 -9.15 23.42
C GLY A 375 4.33 -9.26 22.09
N TRP A 376 3.02 -9.05 22.12
CA TRP A 376 2.13 -9.20 20.96
C TRP A 376 2.58 -8.37 19.75
N ALA A 377 3.07 -7.14 19.95
CA ALA A 377 3.52 -6.32 18.82
C ALA A 377 4.83 -6.84 18.20
N ALA A 378 5.72 -7.42 19.01
CA ALA A 378 6.94 -8.05 18.51
C ALA A 378 6.62 -9.34 17.74
N ALA A 379 5.66 -10.13 18.22
CA ALA A 379 5.14 -11.30 17.51
C ALA A 379 4.56 -10.91 16.14
N LEU A 380 3.66 -9.91 16.09
CA LEU A 380 3.09 -9.45 14.82
C LEU A 380 4.14 -8.84 13.87
N GLN A 381 5.15 -8.12 14.39
CA GLN A 381 6.27 -7.62 13.59
C GLN A 381 7.05 -8.76 12.96
N ARG A 382 7.46 -9.75 13.78
CA ARG A 382 8.20 -10.93 13.33
C ARG A 382 7.43 -11.69 12.27
N GLU A 383 6.14 -11.93 12.51
CA GLU A 383 5.28 -12.71 11.62
C GLU A 383 5.02 -11.98 10.31
N LEU A 384 4.66 -10.70 10.34
CA LEU A 384 4.46 -9.90 9.13
C LEU A 384 5.76 -9.78 8.31
N ALA A 385 6.89 -9.52 8.97
CA ALA A 385 8.19 -9.41 8.31
C ALA A 385 8.57 -10.72 7.61
N ASN A 386 8.47 -11.86 8.31
CA ASN A 386 8.79 -13.16 7.74
C ASN A 386 7.81 -13.56 6.64
N ARG A 387 6.52 -13.21 6.79
CA ARG A 387 5.49 -13.53 5.80
C ARG A 387 5.67 -12.77 4.50
N TYR A 388 5.99 -11.47 4.57
CA TYR A 388 6.33 -10.69 3.40
C TYR A 388 7.63 -11.17 2.74
N PHE A 389 8.67 -11.45 3.55
CA PHE A 389 9.95 -11.97 3.05
C PHE A 389 9.76 -13.31 2.33
N ALA A 390 8.92 -14.19 2.88
CA ALA A 390 8.53 -15.43 2.26
C ALA A 390 7.77 -15.21 0.93
N GLY A 391 6.86 -14.25 0.88
CA GLY A 391 6.20 -13.80 -0.36
C GLY A 391 7.21 -13.46 -1.47
N ALA A 392 8.15 -12.58 -1.14
CA ALA A 392 9.19 -12.15 -2.07
C ALA A 392 10.09 -13.32 -2.53
N LEU A 393 10.59 -14.13 -1.58
CA LEU A 393 11.48 -15.24 -1.90
C LEU A 393 10.78 -16.33 -2.70
N CYS A 394 9.57 -16.74 -2.30
CA CYS A 394 8.87 -17.84 -2.94
C CYS A 394 8.40 -17.48 -4.34
N SER A 395 7.93 -16.25 -4.60
CA SER A 395 7.63 -15.81 -5.97
C SER A 395 8.87 -15.72 -6.85
N TRP A 396 9.99 -15.24 -6.29
CA TRP A 396 11.27 -15.24 -6.99
C TRP A 396 11.74 -16.67 -7.30
N TYR A 397 11.59 -17.58 -6.36
CA TYR A 397 11.95 -18.99 -6.51
C TYR A 397 11.09 -19.71 -7.55
N ALA A 398 9.77 -19.51 -7.48
CA ALA A 398 8.78 -20.05 -8.42
C ALA A 398 9.01 -19.60 -9.87
N THR A 399 9.78 -18.53 -10.07
CA THR A 399 10.16 -18.02 -11.40
C THR A 399 11.63 -18.28 -11.76
N GLY A 400 12.28 -19.24 -11.11
CA GLY A 400 13.62 -19.70 -11.44
C GLY A 400 14.74 -19.16 -10.55
N GLY A 401 14.42 -18.51 -9.45
CA GLY A 401 15.42 -18.11 -8.47
C GLY A 401 16.30 -19.30 -8.03
N SER A 402 17.58 -19.05 -7.76
CA SER A 402 18.46 -20.04 -7.15
C SER A 402 19.60 -19.35 -6.40
N ILE A 403 20.08 -20.00 -5.35
CA ILE A 403 21.21 -19.53 -4.54
C ILE A 403 22.25 -20.66 -4.54
N PRO A 404 23.42 -20.48 -5.16
CA PRO A 404 24.45 -21.52 -5.23
C PRO A 404 24.78 -22.12 -3.85
N GLY A 405 24.65 -23.44 -3.73
CA GLY A 405 24.92 -24.18 -2.50
C GLY A 405 23.87 -24.06 -1.39
N ILE A 406 22.82 -23.25 -1.58
CA ILE A 406 21.79 -22.99 -0.54
C ILE A 406 20.39 -23.36 -1.03
N LEU A 407 20.00 -22.87 -2.22
CA LEU A 407 18.68 -23.08 -2.78
C LEU A 407 18.82 -23.53 -4.25
N PRO A 408 18.69 -24.83 -4.56
CA PRO A 408 18.80 -25.32 -5.92
C PRO A 408 17.65 -24.79 -6.77
N ARG A 409 17.94 -24.49 -8.04
CA ARG A 409 16.91 -24.08 -9.01
C ARG A 409 15.85 -25.18 -9.16
N LEU A 410 14.59 -24.78 -9.29
CA LEU A 410 13.48 -25.67 -9.64
C LEU A 410 13.71 -26.36 -11.00
N SER A 411 13.13 -27.55 -11.17
CA SER A 411 13.20 -28.31 -12.42
C SER A 411 12.46 -27.60 -13.57
N GLU A 412 12.79 -27.94 -14.83
CA GLU A 412 12.04 -27.41 -15.98
C GLU A 412 10.56 -27.78 -15.92
N GLN A 413 10.21 -28.95 -15.39
CA GLN A 413 8.83 -29.38 -15.22
C GLN A 413 8.06 -28.46 -14.28
N GLU A 414 8.66 -28.08 -13.14
CA GLU A 414 8.09 -27.13 -12.20
C GLU A 414 8.00 -25.73 -12.80
N LEU A 415 9.07 -25.25 -13.44
CA LEU A 415 9.11 -23.91 -14.04
C LEU A 415 8.21 -23.75 -15.26
N ASN A 416 7.79 -24.86 -15.89
CA ASN A 416 6.79 -24.82 -16.96
C ASN A 416 5.41 -24.43 -16.43
N ILE A 417 5.10 -24.72 -15.15
CA ILE A 417 3.84 -24.33 -14.49
C ILE A 417 3.73 -22.81 -14.42
N THR A 418 4.82 -22.14 -14.08
CA THR A 418 4.93 -20.68 -13.99
C THR A 418 5.36 -20.00 -15.29
N GLN A 419 5.48 -20.78 -16.39
CA GLN A 419 5.97 -20.34 -17.69
C GLN A 419 7.32 -19.58 -17.61
N SER A 420 8.19 -20.03 -16.71
CA SER A 420 9.42 -19.32 -16.31
C SER A 420 10.69 -20.16 -16.51
N VAL A 421 10.65 -21.18 -17.38
CA VAL A 421 11.79 -22.08 -17.66
C VAL A 421 13.07 -21.30 -18.00
N ASN A 422 12.94 -20.19 -18.73
CA ASN A 422 14.07 -19.36 -19.17
C ASN A 422 14.39 -18.18 -18.22
N ASN A 423 13.67 -18.02 -17.11
CA ASN A 423 13.88 -16.91 -16.18
C ASN A 423 14.87 -17.31 -15.07
N THR A 424 15.53 -16.35 -14.41
CA THR A 424 16.44 -16.59 -13.28
C THR A 424 15.89 -16.10 -11.94
N GLY A 425 14.55 -16.01 -11.85
CA GLY A 425 13.81 -15.47 -10.72
C GLY A 425 13.46 -14.00 -10.89
N ASN A 426 12.21 -13.66 -10.59
CA ASN A 426 11.65 -12.32 -10.70
C ASN A 426 11.21 -11.77 -9.34
N MET A 427 11.57 -10.53 -9.07
CA MET A 427 10.99 -9.75 -7.97
C MET A 427 9.83 -8.93 -8.52
N PHE A 428 8.64 -9.02 -7.93
CA PHE A 428 7.44 -8.39 -8.46
C PHE A 428 7.13 -7.06 -7.75
N GLU A 429 6.37 -6.19 -8.42
CA GLU A 429 5.89 -4.92 -7.84
C GLU A 429 4.91 -5.14 -6.66
N LYS A 430 4.15 -6.24 -6.68
CA LYS A 430 3.08 -6.57 -5.72
C LYS A 430 2.88 -8.08 -5.63
N PHE A 431 2.32 -8.54 -4.50
CA PHE A 431 2.17 -9.97 -4.17
C PHE A 431 0.71 -10.32 -3.88
N SER A 432 0.37 -11.61 -3.99
CA SER A 432 -0.94 -12.11 -3.59
C SER A 432 -0.98 -12.42 -2.09
N ASN A 433 -2.02 -11.94 -1.40
CA ASN A 433 -2.32 -12.36 -0.04
C ASN A 433 -2.84 -13.82 0.02
N ASN A 434 -3.32 -14.37 -1.09
CA ASN A 434 -3.87 -15.73 -1.12
C ASN A 434 -2.78 -16.79 -1.35
N ASN A 435 -1.72 -16.45 -2.08
CA ASN A 435 -0.63 -17.37 -2.43
C ASN A 435 0.74 -16.72 -2.23
N ILE A 436 1.57 -17.36 -1.41
CA ILE A 436 2.88 -16.85 -1.00
C ILE A 436 3.94 -16.94 -2.12
N ASP A 437 3.69 -17.71 -3.16
CA ASP A 437 4.58 -17.88 -4.31
C ASP A 437 4.08 -17.14 -5.56
N SER A 438 3.03 -16.32 -5.43
CA SER A 438 2.44 -15.59 -6.54
C SER A 438 2.63 -14.07 -6.44
N ALA A 439 2.94 -13.48 -7.59
CA ALA A 439 2.71 -12.06 -7.81
C ALA A 439 1.22 -11.72 -7.61
N GLY A 440 0.93 -10.45 -7.31
CA GLY A 440 -0.43 -9.94 -7.39
C GLY A 440 -0.89 -9.74 -8.85
N SER A 441 -2.12 -9.27 -9.03
CA SER A 441 -2.78 -9.15 -10.33
C SER A 441 -3.72 -7.94 -10.40
N GLY A 442 -4.47 -7.81 -11.49
CA GLY A 442 -5.47 -6.75 -11.65
C GLY A 442 -4.87 -5.39 -12.00
N GLY A 443 -5.77 -4.43 -12.25
CA GLY A 443 -5.43 -3.10 -12.78
C GLY A 443 -5.37 -3.04 -14.31
N GLU A 444 -4.84 -1.93 -14.82
CA GLU A 444 -4.85 -1.59 -16.26
C GLU A 444 -3.72 -2.25 -17.06
N TYR A 445 -2.74 -2.85 -16.38
CA TYR A 445 -1.53 -3.40 -17.00
C TYR A 445 -1.08 -4.69 -16.32
N THR A 446 -0.23 -5.45 -17.00
CA THR A 446 0.34 -6.69 -16.49
C THR A 446 1.31 -6.41 -15.35
N VAL A 447 1.38 -7.31 -14.35
CA VAL A 447 2.28 -7.13 -13.21
C VAL A 447 3.74 -6.95 -13.65
N GLN A 448 4.43 -5.96 -13.06
CA GLN A 448 5.82 -5.63 -13.42
C GLN A 448 6.85 -6.40 -12.58
N ALA A 449 8.01 -6.65 -13.20
CA ALA A 449 9.18 -7.26 -12.55
C ALA A 449 10.31 -6.22 -12.36
N GLY A 450 11.03 -6.31 -11.25
CA GLY A 450 12.12 -5.41 -10.87
C GLY A 450 12.45 -5.49 -9.37
N PHE A 451 11.60 -5.03 -8.45
CA PHE A 451 10.92 -3.74 -8.50
C PHE A 451 11.47 -2.90 -7.32
N GLY A 452 11.72 -1.61 -7.52
CA GLY A 452 12.50 -0.77 -6.59
C GLY A 452 12.05 -0.84 -5.13
N TRP A 453 10.76 -0.59 -4.85
CA TRP A 453 10.25 -0.66 -3.47
C TRP A 453 10.29 -2.08 -2.90
N THR A 454 10.20 -3.12 -3.73
CA THR A 454 10.16 -4.50 -3.26
C THR A 454 11.54 -4.84 -2.72
N ASN A 455 12.56 -4.51 -3.50
CA ASN A 455 13.94 -4.72 -3.15
C ASN A 455 14.30 -3.88 -1.91
N GLY A 456 13.85 -2.62 -1.85
CA GLY A 456 14.06 -1.75 -0.69
C GLY A 456 13.46 -2.31 0.60
N VAL A 457 12.20 -2.74 0.57
CA VAL A 457 11.51 -3.27 1.76
C VAL A 457 12.07 -4.63 2.18
N VAL A 458 12.42 -5.51 1.24
CA VAL A 458 13.09 -6.78 1.55
C VAL A 458 14.44 -6.55 2.23
N LEU A 459 15.27 -5.62 1.72
CA LEU A 459 16.55 -5.28 2.34
C LEU A 459 16.37 -4.65 3.73
N TRP A 460 15.39 -3.77 3.87
CA TRP A 460 15.05 -3.16 5.16
C TRP A 460 14.60 -4.22 6.18
N ILE A 461 13.76 -5.18 5.78
CA ILE A 461 13.34 -6.30 6.63
C ILE A 461 14.54 -7.17 7.02
N ALA A 462 15.39 -7.54 6.07
CA ALA A 462 16.58 -8.34 6.35
C ALA A 462 17.50 -7.66 7.38
N SER A 463 17.67 -6.33 7.26
CA SER A 463 18.48 -5.53 8.20
C SER A 463 17.87 -5.45 9.60
N ASN A 464 16.55 -5.26 9.70
CA ASN A 464 15.88 -5.01 10.99
C ASN A 464 15.40 -6.27 11.70
N TYR A 465 15.08 -7.33 10.96
CA TYR A 465 14.47 -8.56 11.48
C TYR A 465 15.28 -9.82 11.20
N GLY A 466 16.45 -9.74 10.55
CA GLY A 466 17.22 -10.91 10.11
C GLY A 466 17.54 -11.96 11.20
N LYS A 467 17.54 -11.59 12.48
CA LYS A 467 17.72 -12.52 13.62
C LYS A 467 16.50 -13.39 13.93
N VAL A 468 15.32 -12.97 13.51
CA VAL A 468 14.04 -13.68 13.75
C VAL A 468 13.41 -14.20 12.47
N LEU A 469 14.00 -13.90 11.31
CA LEU A 469 13.61 -14.51 10.03
C LEU A 469 14.05 -15.98 9.98
N VAL A 470 13.22 -16.81 9.35
CA VAL A 470 13.51 -18.22 9.06
C VAL A 470 13.40 -18.47 7.56
N ALA A 471 14.07 -19.52 7.09
CA ALA A 471 13.96 -19.94 5.71
C ALA A 471 12.49 -20.19 5.34
N PRO A 472 11.96 -19.47 4.32
CA PRO A 472 10.58 -19.66 3.88
C PRO A 472 10.31 -21.08 3.41
N GLN A 473 9.14 -21.60 3.79
CA GLN A 473 8.55 -22.81 3.22
C GLN A 473 7.72 -22.42 2.00
N CYS A 474 8.27 -22.65 0.81
CA CYS A 474 7.59 -22.39 -0.45
C CYS A 474 6.72 -23.60 -0.87
N PRO A 475 5.51 -23.37 -1.40
CA PRO A 475 4.66 -24.42 -1.95
C PRO A 475 5.34 -25.22 -3.06
N SER A 476 4.92 -26.48 -3.24
CA SER A 476 5.33 -27.29 -4.39
C SER A 476 4.45 -26.96 -5.60
N LEU A 477 5.05 -26.45 -6.67
CA LEU A 477 4.32 -26.08 -7.90
C LEU A 477 3.57 -27.28 -8.51
N LEU A 478 4.16 -28.48 -8.47
CA LEU A 478 3.54 -29.70 -9.02
C LEU A 478 2.30 -30.15 -8.25
N ALA A 479 2.30 -29.95 -6.92
CA ALA A 479 1.13 -30.26 -6.09
C ALA A 479 -0.05 -29.34 -6.41
N GLU A 480 0.22 -28.09 -6.81
CA GLU A 480 -0.82 -27.13 -7.21
C GLU A 480 -1.45 -27.43 -8.59
N GLN A 481 -0.67 -28.02 -9.51
CA GLN A 481 -1.15 -28.31 -10.87
C GLN A 481 -2.12 -29.51 -10.91
N ASN A 482 -1.85 -30.55 -10.12
CA ASN A 482 -2.62 -31.81 -10.13
C ASN A 482 -4.10 -31.65 -9.73
N THR A 483 -4.49 -30.48 -9.22
CA THR A 483 -5.86 -30.20 -8.75
C THR A 483 -6.62 -29.15 -9.56
N LYS A 484 -5.96 -28.51 -10.55
CA LYS A 484 -6.59 -27.55 -11.49
C LYS A 484 -7.16 -28.21 -12.76
N SER A 485 -7.12 -29.53 -12.90
CA SER A 485 -7.64 -30.27 -14.07
C SER A 485 -9.17 -30.18 -14.26
N GLY A 486 -9.91 -29.49 -13.38
CA GLY A 486 -11.35 -29.23 -13.50
C GLY A 486 -11.78 -27.76 -13.60
N ALA A 487 -10.88 -26.77 -13.48
CA ALA A 487 -11.27 -25.35 -13.47
C ALA A 487 -10.33 -24.48 -14.31
N LYS A 488 -10.86 -23.90 -15.39
CA LYS A 488 -10.19 -22.82 -16.15
C LYS A 488 -10.20 -21.53 -15.31
N SER A 489 -9.28 -21.41 -14.35
CA SER A 489 -8.95 -20.13 -13.72
C SER A 489 -7.51 -19.77 -14.08
N GLY A 490 -7.38 -18.83 -15.01
CA GLY A 490 -6.12 -18.25 -15.44
C GLY A 490 -5.62 -17.25 -14.42
N ALA A 491 -4.75 -17.70 -13.52
CA ALA A 491 -3.88 -16.84 -12.73
C ALA A 491 -2.48 -17.47 -12.67
N VAL A 492 -1.90 -17.64 -13.85
CA VAL A 492 -0.44 -17.68 -14.08
C VAL A 492 -0.26 -17.17 -15.50
N MET A 493 0.08 -15.90 -15.68
CA MET A 493 0.78 -15.48 -16.89
C MET A 493 1.59 -14.22 -16.63
N VAL A 494 2.87 -14.45 -16.35
CA VAL A 494 3.98 -13.54 -16.63
C VAL A 494 4.10 -13.42 -18.16
N ARG A 495 4.04 -12.21 -18.73
CA ARG A 495 4.75 -11.82 -19.98
C ARG A 495 5.03 -10.30 -19.91
N PRO A 496 6.28 -9.86 -20.21
CA PRO A 496 6.75 -9.91 -21.59
C PRO A 496 8.12 -10.56 -21.79
N VAL A 497 8.26 -11.12 -22.99
CA VAL A 497 9.53 -11.44 -23.65
C VAL A 497 9.99 -10.19 -24.38
N PRO A 498 11.21 -9.66 -24.17
CA PRO A 498 11.84 -8.78 -25.15
C PRO A 498 12.69 -9.66 -26.08
N GLY A 499 12.06 -10.16 -27.16
CA GLY A 499 12.79 -10.51 -28.36
C GLY A 499 13.18 -9.19 -29.00
N ALA A 500 14.45 -8.83 -28.90
CA ALA A 500 15.01 -7.67 -29.57
C ALA A 500 14.71 -7.74 -31.08
N ILE A 501 13.80 -6.89 -31.57
CA ILE A 501 13.95 -6.31 -32.90
C ILE A 501 14.44 -4.90 -32.67
N VAL A 502 15.77 -4.77 -32.69
CA VAL A 502 16.45 -3.51 -32.93
C VAL A 502 16.06 -3.08 -34.35
N VAL A 503 15.06 -2.21 -34.49
CA VAL A 503 14.94 -1.41 -35.71
C VAL A 503 15.94 -0.27 -35.56
N ALA A 504 17.15 -0.51 -36.02
CA ALA A 504 18.10 0.54 -36.34
C ALA A 504 17.56 1.32 -37.54
N LEU A 505 17.12 2.57 -37.32
CA LEU A 505 16.88 3.54 -38.39
C LEU A 505 17.10 4.95 -37.85
N VAL A 506 18.35 5.26 -37.52
CA VAL A 506 18.88 6.64 -37.56
C VAL A 506 20.27 6.58 -38.17
N SER A 507 20.33 6.75 -39.49
CA SER A 507 21.53 7.21 -40.18
C SER A 507 21.20 7.66 -41.59
N LEU A 508 20.69 8.88 -41.72
CA LEU A 508 20.94 9.70 -42.91
C LEU A 508 20.56 11.15 -42.62
N VAL A 509 21.51 12.01 -42.22
CA VAL A 509 21.67 13.41 -42.67
C VAL A 509 23.04 13.90 -42.18
N MET A 510 23.98 14.03 -43.13
CA MET A 510 25.01 15.08 -43.30
C MET A 510 26.34 14.51 -43.81
N ARG A 511 26.60 14.74 -45.11
CA ARG A 511 27.79 15.44 -45.63
C ARG A 511 27.81 15.39 -47.15
N VAL A 512 27.41 16.48 -47.81
CA VAL A 512 28.06 17.00 -49.03
C VAL A 512 27.90 18.52 -49.04
N LEU A 513 28.97 19.22 -48.68
CA LEU A 513 29.46 20.49 -49.27
C LEU A 513 31.00 20.40 -49.10
N LEU A 514 31.90 20.82 -49.99
CA LEU A 514 31.84 21.62 -51.22
C LEU A 514 30.57 22.41 -51.48
#